data_AF-A0A7C2KTX5-F1
#
_entry.id   AF-A0A7C2KTX5-F1
#
_cell.length_a   1.000
_cell.length_b   1.000
_cell.length_c   1.000
_cell.angle_alpha   90.00
_cell.angle_beta   90.00
_cell.angle_gamma   90.00
#
_symmetry.space_group_name_H-M   'P 1'
#
loop_
_entity.id
_entity.type
_entity.pdbx_description
1 polymer ?
#
loop_
_entity_poly.entity_id
_entity_poly.type
_entity_poly.pdbx_seq_one_letter_code
_entity_poly.pdbx_strand_id
1 'polypeptide(L)'
;MFRKKATDEGSNFWISYADLMAGLLFVFILLIGAIVSKSMILKSNLHDKEEKLIQVTRTLEDKEGKLKDIRTVLAKYETVLDEKEALLVHNKRILDKQQAQILAQNKELQLTAEEIRKLNQMLLEANTQKDSLNDKIVIVQNLLSQKEDDMQKQRKRLEEYEGKVLILSSQLSEADKNSTQKDEKILALLNALDEKETKYDALVSKLQEQKARIKSLTGIKLKVIAALKEELGDKVNIDKKSGSLKLASNVLFDRGSFTLKKEAEAELKKAFEEYVGTLVTSPQIKPYLDRVIIEGHTDSDGGYLYNLDLSQKRAFAVMNFLLSLEFAEQYNIKPLMIASGRAYLDPVVIDGKEDKEASRRIEIKFRLKNQDAMEEIEKVLDAQ
;
A
#
# COMPACT_ATOMS: atom_id res chain seq x y z
N MET A 1 32.07 -168.25 -26.41
CA MET A 1 31.63 -167.97 -27.79
C MET A 1 31.88 -166.48 -28.04
N PHE A 2 32.72 -166.16 -29.02
CA PHE A 2 33.18 -164.80 -29.32
C PHE A 2 32.03 -163.85 -29.73
N ARG A 3 32.13 -162.58 -29.31
CA ARG A 3 31.94 -161.45 -30.24
C ARG A 3 32.60 -160.17 -29.69
N LYS A 4 33.68 -159.75 -30.35
CA LYS A 4 34.28 -158.40 -30.23
C LYS A 4 33.26 -157.34 -30.67
N LYS A 5 33.25 -156.19 -30.02
CA LYS A 5 32.94 -154.91 -30.70
C LYS A 5 33.84 -153.80 -30.17
N ALA A 6 34.35 -153.04 -31.12
CA ALA A 6 35.47 -152.12 -31.02
C ALA A 6 35.14 -150.85 -30.22
N THR A 7 36.19 -150.35 -29.56
CA THR A 7 36.48 -148.97 -29.14
C THR A 7 35.47 -147.89 -29.53
N ASP A 8 34.92 -147.22 -28.52
CA ASP A 8 34.17 -145.96 -28.66
C ASP A 8 34.97 -144.80 -28.05
N GLU A 9 36.14 -144.50 -28.64
CA GLU A 9 36.88 -143.26 -28.37
C GLU A 9 36.25 -142.06 -29.11
N GLY A 10 35.31 -142.31 -30.03
CA GLY A 10 34.62 -141.29 -30.81
C GLY A 10 33.48 -140.59 -30.07
N SER A 11 32.72 -141.28 -29.21
CA SER A 11 31.62 -140.65 -28.46
C SER A 11 32.10 -139.68 -27.36
N ASN A 12 33.24 -139.97 -26.73
CA ASN A 12 33.85 -139.06 -25.74
C ASN A 12 34.37 -137.74 -26.37
N PHE A 13 34.80 -137.76 -27.63
CA PHE A 13 35.27 -136.55 -28.32
C PHE A 13 34.12 -135.55 -28.57
N TRP A 14 32.95 -136.03 -28.99
CA TRP A 14 31.78 -135.18 -29.24
C TRP A 14 31.20 -134.60 -27.95
N ILE A 15 31.23 -135.36 -26.85
CA ILE A 15 30.81 -134.87 -25.52
C ILE A 15 31.79 -133.79 -25.02
N SER A 16 33.11 -134.02 -25.14
CA SER A 16 34.13 -133.03 -24.75
C SER A 16 34.11 -131.77 -25.62
N TYR A 17 33.82 -131.89 -26.92
CA TYR A 17 33.67 -130.76 -27.84
C TYR A 17 32.40 -129.94 -27.53
N ALA A 18 31.29 -130.62 -27.27
CA ALA A 18 30.04 -129.98 -26.85
C ALA A 18 30.21 -129.21 -25.53
N ASP A 19 30.94 -129.77 -24.56
CA ASP A 19 31.19 -129.13 -23.26
C ASP A 19 32.14 -127.92 -23.40
N LEU A 20 33.15 -128.01 -24.27
CA LEU A 20 34.04 -126.88 -24.60
C LEU A 20 33.27 -125.76 -25.33
N MET A 21 32.38 -126.11 -26.27
CA MET A 21 31.50 -125.14 -26.94
C MET A 21 30.49 -124.51 -25.96
N ALA A 22 29.95 -125.29 -25.01
CA ALA A 22 29.07 -124.78 -23.97
C ALA A 22 29.81 -123.81 -23.02
N GLY A 23 31.04 -124.14 -22.62
CA GLY A 23 31.91 -123.25 -21.85
C GLY A 23 32.27 -121.96 -22.60
N LEU A 24 32.61 -122.07 -23.89
CA LEU A 24 32.86 -120.92 -24.76
C LEU A 24 31.61 -120.03 -24.91
N LEU A 25 30.44 -120.64 -25.13
CA LEU A 25 29.16 -119.95 -25.22
C LEU A 25 28.81 -119.24 -23.91
N PHE A 26 29.09 -119.86 -22.77
CA PHE A 26 28.91 -119.25 -21.46
C PHE A 26 29.81 -118.01 -21.26
N VAL A 27 31.07 -118.08 -21.72
CA VAL A 27 31.98 -116.91 -21.73
C VAL A 27 31.44 -115.79 -22.61
N PHE A 28 30.92 -116.11 -23.80
CA PHE A 28 30.29 -115.10 -24.67
C PHE A 28 29.04 -114.48 -24.05
N ILE A 29 28.17 -115.25 -23.39
CA ILE A 29 27.01 -114.72 -22.67
C ILE A 29 27.44 -113.76 -21.55
N LEU A 30 28.44 -114.13 -20.75
CA LEU A 30 28.97 -113.26 -19.69
C LEU A 30 29.59 -111.98 -20.26
N LEU A 31 30.32 -112.08 -21.37
CA LEU A 31 30.94 -110.94 -22.04
C LEU A 31 29.88 -109.99 -22.61
N ILE A 32 28.85 -110.53 -23.28
CA ILE A 32 27.69 -109.76 -23.76
C ILE A 32 26.96 -109.12 -22.58
N GLY A 33 26.72 -109.86 -21.49
CA GLY A 33 26.09 -109.35 -20.27
C GLY A 33 26.88 -108.18 -19.65
N ALA A 34 28.21 -108.29 -19.58
CA ALA A 34 29.09 -107.23 -19.10
C ALA A 34 29.06 -105.99 -20.01
N ILE A 35 29.06 -106.17 -21.34
CA ILE A 35 28.93 -105.07 -22.31
C ILE A 35 27.57 -104.38 -22.18
N VAL A 36 26.48 -105.15 -22.10
CA VAL A 36 25.12 -104.62 -21.96
C VAL A 36 24.97 -103.87 -20.64
N SER A 37 25.46 -104.43 -19.53
CA SER A 37 25.46 -103.76 -18.22
C SER A 37 26.26 -102.45 -18.26
N LYS A 38 27.49 -102.47 -18.81
CA LYS A 38 28.32 -101.26 -18.95
C LYS A 38 27.65 -100.21 -19.86
N SER A 39 27.03 -100.64 -20.95
CA SER A 39 26.28 -99.77 -21.87
C SER A 39 25.06 -99.14 -21.19
N MET A 40 24.32 -99.90 -20.38
CA MET A 40 23.18 -99.42 -19.62
C MET A 40 23.58 -98.40 -18.55
N ILE A 41 24.65 -98.67 -17.78
CA ILE A 41 25.20 -97.72 -16.81
C ILE A 41 25.70 -96.45 -17.49
N LEU A 42 26.39 -96.58 -18.62
CA LEU A 42 26.88 -95.44 -19.39
C LEU A 42 25.71 -94.59 -19.92
N LYS A 43 24.66 -95.22 -20.43
CA LYS A 43 23.44 -94.54 -20.90
C LYS A 43 22.72 -93.84 -19.76
N SER A 44 22.62 -94.47 -18.57
CA SER A 44 22.06 -93.84 -17.37
C SER A 44 22.86 -92.60 -16.96
N ASN A 45 24.19 -92.72 -16.85
CA ASN A 45 25.06 -91.60 -16.51
C ASN A 45 25.02 -90.46 -17.54
N LEU A 46 24.89 -90.80 -18.84
CA LEU A 46 24.70 -89.81 -19.90
C LEU A 46 23.37 -89.08 -19.75
N HIS A 47 22.29 -89.82 -19.45
CA HIS A 47 20.97 -89.23 -19.23
C HIS A 47 20.97 -88.29 -18.01
N ASP A 48 21.57 -88.71 -16.89
CA ASP A 48 21.68 -87.86 -15.68
C ASP A 48 22.49 -86.58 -15.96
N LYS A 49 23.54 -86.67 -16.78
CA LYS A 49 24.33 -85.51 -17.21
C LYS A 49 23.53 -84.60 -18.14
N GLU A 50 22.76 -85.17 -19.06
CA GLU A 50 21.88 -84.43 -19.97
C GLU A 50 20.79 -83.68 -19.20
N GLU A 51 20.16 -84.33 -18.21
CA GLU A 51 19.16 -83.70 -17.35
C GLU A 51 19.76 -82.54 -16.53
N LYS A 52 20.94 -82.74 -15.93
CA LYS A 52 21.67 -81.67 -15.24
C LYS A 52 22.02 -80.51 -16.18
N LEU A 53 22.42 -80.82 -17.41
CA LEU A 53 22.73 -79.79 -18.42
C LEU A 53 21.49 -78.97 -18.75
N ILE A 54 20.34 -79.62 -18.96
CA ILE A 54 19.05 -78.95 -19.18
C ILE A 54 18.67 -78.06 -17.98
N GLN A 55 18.85 -78.53 -16.75
CA GLN A 55 18.57 -77.74 -15.55
C GLN A 55 19.49 -76.51 -15.44
N VAL A 56 20.78 -76.67 -15.73
CA VAL A 56 21.75 -75.56 -15.74
C VAL A 56 21.37 -74.55 -16.81
N THR A 57 21.05 -74.99 -18.04
CA THR A 57 20.62 -74.10 -19.14
C THR A 57 19.38 -73.30 -18.75
N ARG A 58 18.34 -73.95 -18.21
CA ARG A 58 17.13 -73.26 -17.72
C ARG A 58 17.43 -72.23 -16.63
N THR A 59 18.34 -72.57 -15.71
CA THR A 59 18.75 -71.65 -14.64
C THR A 59 19.51 -70.45 -15.21
N LEU A 60 20.31 -70.67 -16.26
CA LEU A 60 21.08 -69.63 -16.92
C LEU A 60 20.15 -68.68 -17.69
N GLU A 61 19.16 -69.21 -18.41
CA GLU A 61 18.10 -68.44 -19.07
C GLU A 61 17.29 -67.57 -18.08
N ASP A 62 16.88 -68.12 -16.92
CA ASP A 62 16.18 -67.36 -15.87
C ASP A 62 17.06 -66.23 -15.31
N LYS A 63 18.34 -66.49 -15.08
CA LYS A 63 19.30 -65.48 -14.61
C LYS A 63 19.54 -64.39 -15.66
N GLU A 64 19.63 -64.74 -16.94
CA GLU A 64 19.76 -63.78 -18.03
C GLU A 64 18.52 -62.88 -18.14
N GLY A 65 17.32 -63.46 -17.99
CA GLY A 65 16.06 -62.71 -17.90
C GLY A 65 16.07 -61.70 -16.75
N LYS A 66 16.39 -62.15 -15.54
CA LYS A 66 16.52 -61.26 -14.37
C LYS A 66 17.57 -60.17 -14.55
N LEU A 67 18.71 -60.49 -15.17
CA LEU A 67 19.76 -59.51 -15.44
C LEU A 67 19.28 -58.44 -16.43
N LYS A 68 18.51 -58.82 -17.44
CA LYS A 68 17.89 -57.89 -18.40
C LYS A 68 16.88 -56.97 -17.70
N ASP A 69 16.07 -57.51 -16.80
CA ASP A 69 15.11 -56.71 -16.02
C ASP A 69 15.83 -55.70 -15.12
N ILE A 70 16.87 -56.13 -14.39
CA ILE A 70 17.70 -55.25 -13.56
C ILE A 70 18.34 -54.14 -14.40
N ARG A 71 18.90 -54.45 -15.57
CA ARG A 71 19.47 -53.44 -16.48
C ARG A 71 18.42 -52.43 -16.93
N THR A 72 17.21 -52.89 -17.23
CA THR A 72 16.10 -52.02 -17.62
C THR A 72 15.69 -51.10 -16.47
N VAL A 73 15.67 -51.61 -15.24
CA VAL A 73 15.37 -50.82 -14.04
C VAL A 73 16.49 -49.82 -13.74
N LEU A 74 17.76 -50.21 -13.86
CA LEU A 74 18.90 -49.31 -13.68
C LEU A 74 18.87 -48.15 -14.67
N ALA A 75 18.63 -48.43 -15.96
CA ALA A 75 18.50 -47.37 -16.97
C ALA A 75 17.38 -46.38 -16.62
N LYS A 76 16.25 -46.86 -16.09
CA LYS A 76 15.18 -45.96 -15.61
C LYS A 76 15.65 -45.10 -14.44
N TYR A 77 16.37 -45.66 -13.47
CA TYR A 77 16.89 -44.88 -12.35
C TYR A 77 17.93 -43.84 -12.78
N GLU A 78 18.80 -44.16 -13.74
CA GLU A 78 19.77 -43.22 -14.31
C GLU A 78 19.04 -42.03 -14.97
N THR A 79 18.02 -42.29 -15.79
CA THR A 79 17.24 -41.19 -16.41
C THR A 79 16.55 -40.30 -15.37
N VAL A 80 15.99 -40.88 -14.31
CA VAL A 80 15.37 -40.10 -13.23
C VAL A 80 16.42 -39.29 -12.47
N LEU A 81 17.62 -39.82 -12.28
CA LEU A 81 18.70 -39.09 -11.61
C LEU A 81 19.11 -37.86 -12.43
N ASP A 82 19.30 -38.01 -13.74
CA ASP A 82 19.62 -36.91 -14.66
C ASP A 82 18.54 -35.82 -14.64
N GLU A 83 17.26 -36.21 -14.65
CA GLU A 83 16.13 -35.27 -14.53
C GLU A 83 16.16 -34.51 -13.19
N LYS A 84 16.48 -35.21 -12.08
CA LYS A 84 16.57 -34.59 -10.75
C LYS A 84 17.76 -33.64 -10.64
N GLU A 85 18.90 -33.98 -11.21
CA GLU A 85 20.07 -33.10 -11.26
C GLU A 85 19.78 -31.83 -12.07
N ALA A 86 19.13 -31.97 -13.23
CA ALA A 86 18.71 -30.83 -14.04
C ALA A 86 17.73 -29.90 -13.28
N LEU A 87 16.76 -30.49 -12.57
CA LEU A 87 15.82 -29.75 -11.72
C LEU A 87 16.53 -29.04 -10.56
N LEU A 88 17.54 -29.66 -9.94
CA LEU A 88 18.30 -29.06 -8.86
C LEU A 88 19.07 -27.84 -9.35
N VAL A 89 19.74 -27.94 -10.50
CA VAL A 89 20.43 -26.81 -11.14
C VAL A 89 19.46 -25.69 -11.48
N HIS A 90 18.27 -26.02 -12.01
CA HIS A 90 17.24 -25.04 -12.32
C HIS A 90 16.75 -24.31 -11.06
N ASN A 91 16.41 -25.05 -10.00
CA ASN A 91 15.94 -24.49 -8.74
C ASN A 91 17.01 -23.62 -8.07
N LYS A 92 18.29 -24.02 -8.14
CA LYS A 92 19.40 -23.20 -7.64
C LYS A 92 19.49 -21.85 -8.35
N ARG A 93 19.34 -21.84 -9.69
CA ARG A 93 19.31 -20.58 -10.48
C ARG A 93 18.12 -19.69 -10.11
N ILE A 94 16.95 -20.28 -9.83
CA ILE A 94 15.78 -19.52 -9.37
C ILE A 94 16.07 -18.88 -8.01
N LEU A 95 16.64 -19.66 -7.08
CA LEU A 95 16.98 -19.18 -5.75
C LEU A 95 17.99 -18.03 -5.80
N ASP A 96 19.03 -18.14 -6.62
CA ASP A 96 20.04 -17.09 -6.82
C ASP A 96 19.39 -15.80 -7.37
N LYS A 97 18.47 -15.93 -8.33
CA LYS A 97 17.70 -14.79 -8.86
C LYS A 97 16.81 -14.14 -7.80
N GLN A 98 16.12 -14.94 -6.99
CA GLN A 98 15.28 -14.44 -5.90
C GLN A 98 16.13 -13.71 -4.84
N GLN A 99 17.29 -14.25 -4.49
CA GLN A 99 18.22 -13.59 -3.56
C GLN A 99 18.73 -12.24 -4.10
N ALA A 100 19.11 -12.19 -5.39
CA ALA A 100 19.52 -10.94 -6.02
C ALA A 100 18.38 -9.90 -6.04
N GLN A 101 17.15 -10.33 -6.30
CA GLN A 101 15.97 -9.47 -6.27
C GLN A 101 15.68 -8.92 -4.87
N ILE A 102 15.76 -9.77 -3.83
CA ILE A 102 15.59 -9.36 -2.42
C ILE A 102 16.68 -8.34 -2.04
N LEU A 103 17.92 -8.55 -2.46
CA LEU A 103 19.02 -7.61 -2.20
C LEU A 103 18.75 -6.24 -2.84
N ALA A 104 18.28 -6.22 -4.08
CA ALA A 104 17.92 -5.00 -4.79
C ALA A 104 16.76 -4.26 -4.09
N GLN A 105 15.70 -4.98 -3.71
CA GLN A 105 14.55 -4.41 -2.99
C GLN A 105 14.96 -3.85 -1.62
N ASN A 106 15.82 -4.55 -0.88
CA ASN A 106 16.33 -4.05 0.40
C ASN A 106 17.14 -2.76 0.25
N LYS A 107 17.91 -2.62 -0.83
CA LYS A 107 18.66 -1.39 -1.12
C LYS A 107 17.72 -0.23 -1.43
N GLU A 108 16.66 -0.47 -2.19
CA GLU A 108 15.62 0.53 -2.49
C GLU A 108 14.86 0.96 -1.23
N LEU A 109 14.52 0.00 -0.34
CA LEU A 109 13.91 0.29 0.96
C LEU A 109 14.82 1.13 1.87
N GLN A 110 16.13 0.91 1.84
CA GLN A 110 17.08 1.74 2.60
C GLN A 110 17.12 3.18 2.09
N LEU A 111 17.15 3.38 0.77
CA LEU A 111 17.15 4.71 0.15
C LEU A 111 15.87 5.48 0.48
N THR A 112 14.71 4.83 0.32
CA THR A 112 13.41 5.43 0.65
C THR A 112 13.28 5.74 2.15
N ALA A 113 13.80 4.90 3.04
CA ALA A 113 13.84 5.19 4.47
C ALA A 113 14.72 6.40 4.81
N GLU A 114 15.83 6.59 4.10
CA GLU A 114 16.71 7.75 4.25
C GLU A 114 16.04 9.04 3.75
N GLU A 115 15.34 8.98 2.61
CA GLU A 115 14.51 10.08 2.11
C GLU A 115 13.41 10.48 3.09
N ILE A 116 12.70 9.50 3.68
CA ILE A 116 11.68 9.75 4.70
C ILE A 116 12.29 10.43 5.93
N ARG A 117 13.48 10.01 6.39
CA ARG A 117 14.16 10.69 7.50
C ARG A 117 14.45 12.14 7.18
N LYS A 118 14.97 12.41 5.97
CA LYS A 118 15.27 13.78 5.52
C LYS A 118 14.00 14.63 5.47
N LEU A 119 12.91 14.10 4.91
CA LEU A 119 11.62 14.79 4.86
C LEU A 119 11.06 15.08 6.26
N ASN A 120 11.16 14.12 7.18
CA ASN A 120 10.72 14.32 8.56
C ASN A 120 11.56 15.40 9.28
N GLN A 121 12.86 15.47 9.02
CA GLN A 121 13.70 16.53 9.54
C GLN A 121 13.28 17.90 8.98
N MET A 122 13.09 18.02 7.67
CA MET A 122 12.62 19.26 7.05
C MET A 122 11.24 19.68 7.58
N LEU A 123 10.35 18.72 7.84
CA LEU A 123 9.04 18.98 8.43
C LEU A 123 9.14 19.48 9.88
N LEU A 124 10.05 18.91 10.67
CA LEU A 124 10.30 19.36 12.03
C LEU A 124 10.84 20.80 12.02
N GLU A 125 11.82 21.10 11.16
CA GLU A 125 12.35 22.45 10.98
C GLU A 125 11.25 23.43 10.57
N ALA A 126 10.40 23.08 9.60
CA ALA A 126 9.28 23.91 9.18
C ALA A 126 8.26 24.15 10.32
N ASN A 127 7.97 23.13 11.13
CA ASN A 127 7.07 23.27 12.28
C ASN A 127 7.68 24.19 13.36
N THR A 128 8.98 24.06 13.67
CA THR A 128 9.63 24.97 14.63
C THR A 128 9.62 26.43 14.15
N GLN A 129 9.78 26.66 12.85
CA GLN A 129 9.63 28.01 12.27
C GLN A 129 8.20 28.52 12.39
N LYS A 130 7.21 27.66 12.13
CA LYS A 130 5.79 27.99 12.28
C LYS A 130 5.45 28.37 13.72
N ASP A 131 5.98 27.65 14.71
CA ASP A 131 5.77 27.96 16.12
C ASP A 131 6.39 29.31 16.49
N SER A 132 7.62 29.60 16.04
CA SER A 132 8.24 30.92 16.25
C SER A 132 7.44 32.05 15.60
N LEU A 133 6.87 31.83 14.41
CA LEU A 133 6.01 32.80 13.76
C LEU A 133 4.69 33.01 14.52
N ASN A 134 4.08 31.95 15.04
CA ASN A 134 2.89 32.06 15.89
C ASN A 134 3.17 32.88 17.15
N ASP A 135 4.29 32.65 17.83
CA ASP A 135 4.69 33.43 19.00
C ASP A 135 4.83 34.92 18.66
N LYS A 136 5.47 35.22 17.51
CA LYS A 136 5.58 36.60 17.01
C LYS A 136 4.21 37.22 16.70
N ILE A 137 3.28 36.46 16.12
CA ILE A 137 1.91 36.91 15.83
C ILE A 137 1.17 37.27 17.13
N VAL A 138 1.29 36.45 18.18
CA VAL A 138 0.67 36.73 19.48
C VAL A 138 1.22 38.02 20.08
N ILE A 139 2.55 38.22 20.03
CA ILE A 139 3.19 39.46 20.49
C ILE A 139 2.66 40.67 19.72
N VAL A 140 2.60 40.57 18.39
CA VAL A 140 2.10 41.65 17.52
C VAL A 140 0.63 41.94 17.82
N GLN A 141 -0.22 40.93 18.03
CA GLN A 141 -1.63 41.10 18.39
C GLN A 141 -1.80 41.83 19.72
N ASN A 142 -1.01 41.48 20.73
CA ASN A 142 -1.05 42.15 22.03
C ASN A 142 -0.62 43.63 21.92
N LEU A 143 0.46 43.91 21.18
CA LEU A 143 0.90 45.28 20.88
C LEU A 143 -0.18 46.08 20.13
N LEU A 144 -0.85 45.46 19.18
CA LEU A 144 -1.95 46.06 18.41
C LEU A 144 -3.12 46.44 19.31
N SER A 145 -3.55 45.52 20.19
CA SER A 145 -4.63 45.75 21.15
C SER A 145 -4.29 46.91 22.08
N GLN A 146 -3.04 46.96 22.58
CA GLN A 146 -2.58 48.05 23.43
C GLN A 146 -2.60 49.40 22.70
N LYS A 147 -2.22 49.42 21.41
CA LYS A 147 -2.26 50.63 20.59
C LYS A 147 -3.68 51.08 20.24
N GLU A 148 -4.62 50.16 20.03
CA GLU A 148 -6.04 50.50 19.85
C GLU A 148 -6.63 51.16 21.11
N ASP A 149 -6.28 50.67 22.30
CA ASP A 149 -6.70 51.26 23.57
C ASP A 149 -6.12 52.67 23.77
N ASP A 150 -4.83 52.87 23.47
CA ASP A 150 -4.18 54.18 23.55
C ASP A 150 -4.80 55.18 22.57
N MET A 151 -5.09 54.75 21.34
CA MET A 151 -5.79 55.53 20.32
C MET A 151 -7.17 55.97 20.78
N GLN A 152 -7.96 55.07 21.37
CA GLN A 152 -9.27 55.45 21.92
C GLN A 152 -9.16 56.50 23.01
N LYS A 153 -8.17 56.39 23.91
CA LYS A 153 -7.93 57.40 24.95
C LYS A 153 -7.56 58.74 24.36
N GLN A 154 -6.69 58.78 23.34
CA GLN A 154 -6.33 60.02 22.64
C GLN A 154 -7.53 60.66 21.94
N ARG A 155 -8.35 59.85 21.27
CA ARG A 155 -9.55 60.32 20.56
C ARG A 155 -10.57 60.96 21.52
N LYS A 156 -10.80 60.34 22.68
CA LYS A 156 -11.64 60.93 23.75
C LYS A 156 -11.09 62.27 24.25
N ARG A 157 -9.77 62.39 24.43
CA ARG A 157 -9.15 63.68 24.80
C ARG A 157 -9.32 64.73 23.71
N LEU A 158 -9.24 64.33 22.44
CA LEU A 158 -9.44 65.24 21.31
C LEU A 158 -10.86 65.81 21.29
N GLU A 159 -11.87 64.95 21.49
CA GLU A 159 -13.28 65.34 21.61
C GLU A 159 -13.50 66.31 22.79
N GLU A 160 -12.84 66.09 23.94
CA GLU A 160 -12.87 67.04 25.05
C GLU A 160 -12.21 68.39 24.71
N TYR A 161 -11.10 68.38 23.96
CA TYR A 161 -10.44 69.61 23.52
C TYR A 161 -11.28 70.37 22.50
N GLU A 162 -11.90 69.69 21.53
CA GLU A 162 -12.85 70.32 20.60
C GLU A 162 -14.00 70.99 21.34
N GLY A 163 -14.60 70.29 22.33
CA GLY A 163 -15.65 70.87 23.18
C GLY A 163 -15.18 72.13 23.92
N LYS A 164 -13.95 72.11 24.46
CA LYS A 164 -13.35 73.30 25.09
C LYS A 164 -13.12 74.44 24.10
N VAL A 165 -12.63 74.14 22.90
CA VAL A 165 -12.41 75.14 21.84
C VAL A 165 -13.74 75.75 21.39
N LEU A 166 -14.82 74.98 21.30
CA LEU A 166 -16.16 75.45 20.97
C LEU A 166 -16.75 76.38 22.04
N ILE A 167 -16.48 76.10 23.32
CA ILE A 167 -16.87 76.98 24.43
C ILE A 167 -16.00 78.24 24.43
N LEU A 168 -14.69 78.10 24.24
CA LEU A 168 -13.78 79.24 24.16
C LEU A 168 -14.08 80.12 22.95
N SER A 169 -14.45 79.56 21.81
CA SER A 169 -14.80 80.31 20.59
C SER A 169 -16.15 81.01 20.73
N SER A 170 -17.14 80.41 21.41
CA SER A 170 -18.39 81.10 21.70
C SER A 170 -18.19 82.25 22.70
N GLN A 171 -17.35 82.06 23.72
CA GLN A 171 -16.91 83.12 24.63
C GLN A 171 -16.09 84.20 23.91
N LEU A 172 -15.27 83.83 22.92
CA LEU A 172 -14.51 84.76 22.10
C LEU A 172 -15.42 85.55 21.15
N SER A 173 -16.45 84.92 20.58
CA SER A 173 -17.43 85.57 19.70
C SER A 173 -18.27 86.61 20.42
N GLU A 174 -18.50 86.46 21.73
CA GLU A 174 -19.10 87.51 22.56
C GLU A 174 -18.09 88.62 22.90
N ALA A 175 -16.80 88.30 22.97
CA ALA A 175 -15.71 89.27 23.17
C ALA A 175 -15.28 90.01 21.89
N ASP A 176 -15.62 89.50 20.70
CA ASP A 176 -15.23 90.02 19.37
C ASP A 176 -16.09 91.19 18.88
N LYS A 177 -16.56 92.03 19.81
CA LYS A 177 -17.00 93.40 19.54
C LYS A 177 -15.86 94.41 19.64
N ASN A 178 -14.64 94.00 19.96
CA ASN A 178 -13.51 94.92 20.09
C ASN A 178 -12.17 94.32 19.61
N SER A 179 -11.77 94.76 18.42
CA SER A 179 -10.40 94.98 17.96
C SER A 179 -9.59 93.80 17.42
N THR A 180 -9.20 94.02 16.16
CA THR A 180 -8.22 93.37 15.32
C THR A 180 -6.83 93.16 15.93
N GLN A 181 -6.17 92.11 15.41
CA GLN A 181 -4.76 91.66 15.54
C GLN A 181 -4.49 90.60 16.61
N LYS A 182 -4.24 89.35 16.13
CA LYS A 182 -3.02 88.55 16.40
C LYS A 182 -3.10 87.15 15.78
N ASP A 183 -2.96 87.11 14.46
CA ASP A 183 -2.88 85.89 13.63
C ASP A 183 -1.54 85.13 13.74
N GLU A 184 -0.59 85.60 14.55
CA GLU A 184 0.75 84.98 14.64
C GLU A 184 0.86 83.82 15.63
N LYS A 185 -0.03 83.72 16.64
CA LYS A 185 0.05 82.65 17.66
C LYS A 185 -0.56 81.32 17.21
N ILE A 186 -1.41 81.36 16.18
CA ILE A 186 -2.10 80.17 15.64
C ILE A 186 -1.14 79.36 14.74
N LEU A 187 -0.28 80.04 13.96
CA LEU A 187 0.70 79.37 13.08
C LEU A 187 1.78 78.59 13.85
N ALA A 188 2.16 79.04 15.06
CA ALA A 188 3.18 78.37 15.86
C ALA A 188 2.68 77.07 16.53
N LEU A 189 1.36 76.96 16.77
CA LEU A 189 0.75 75.73 17.32
C LEU A 189 0.50 74.68 16.23
N LEU A 190 0.18 75.12 15.00
CA LEU A 190 -0.04 74.24 13.83
C LEU A 190 1.24 73.51 13.41
N ASN A 191 2.38 74.19 13.40
CA ASN A 191 3.66 73.59 12.99
C ASN A 191 4.23 72.59 14.02
N ALA A 192 3.73 72.57 15.25
CA ALA A 192 4.16 71.62 16.29
C ALA A 192 3.36 70.30 16.30
N LEU A 193 2.27 70.22 15.52
CA LEU A 193 1.45 69.02 15.34
C LEU A 193 1.87 68.21 14.09
N ASP A 194 2.39 68.88 13.07
CA ASP A 194 2.71 68.31 11.75
C ASP A 194 3.94 67.35 11.77
N GLU A 195 4.86 67.51 12.73
CA GLU A 195 6.12 66.75 12.78
C GLU A 195 5.99 65.35 13.42
N LYS A 196 4.83 65.02 14.02
CA LYS A 196 4.55 63.67 14.59
C LYS A 196 3.61 62.81 13.74
N GLU A 197 3.01 63.39 12.69
CA GLU A 197 1.96 62.78 11.88
C GLU A 197 2.54 61.82 10.80
N THR A 198 3.71 62.15 10.24
CA THR A 198 4.28 61.46 9.06
C THR A 198 4.84 60.05 9.29
N LYS A 199 5.18 59.65 10.52
CA LYS A 199 5.61 58.26 10.83
C LYS A 199 4.49 57.39 11.40
N TYR A 200 3.48 58.01 12.02
CA TYR A 200 2.34 57.31 12.60
C TYR A 200 1.33 56.92 11.53
N ASP A 201 1.06 57.82 10.57
CA ASP A 201 0.14 57.54 9.47
C ASP A 201 0.69 56.48 8.51
N ALA A 202 2.01 56.45 8.29
CA ALA A 202 2.63 55.40 7.49
C ALA A 202 2.51 54.02 8.13
N LEU A 203 2.61 53.94 9.47
CA LEU A 203 2.49 52.67 10.21
C LEU A 203 1.02 52.26 10.37
N VAL A 204 0.13 53.19 10.66
CA VAL A 204 -1.32 52.97 10.76
C VAL A 204 -1.88 52.57 9.40
N SER A 205 -1.47 53.21 8.31
CA SER A 205 -1.85 52.83 6.94
C SER A 205 -1.37 51.42 6.59
N LYS A 206 -0.10 51.09 6.86
CA LYS A 206 0.46 49.75 6.61
C LYS A 206 -0.20 48.65 7.45
N LEU A 207 -0.58 48.98 8.68
CA LEU A 207 -1.21 48.06 9.63
C LEU A 207 -2.72 47.93 9.39
N GLN A 208 -3.39 48.99 8.93
CA GLN A 208 -4.77 48.95 8.43
C GLN A 208 -4.87 48.19 7.10
N GLU A 209 -3.91 48.34 6.19
CA GLU A 209 -3.78 47.48 5.00
C GLU A 209 -3.63 46.01 5.40
N GLN A 210 -2.71 45.67 6.32
CA GLN A 210 -2.51 44.30 6.77
C GLN A 210 -3.74 43.71 7.49
N LYS A 211 -4.46 44.51 8.29
CA LYS A 211 -5.72 44.11 8.94
C LYS A 211 -6.85 43.92 7.93
N ALA A 212 -6.94 44.76 6.90
CA ALA A 212 -7.87 44.59 5.79
C ALA A 212 -7.57 43.33 4.96
N ARG A 213 -6.28 43.00 4.75
CA ARG A 213 -5.80 41.80 4.05
C ARG A 213 -6.11 40.48 4.79
N ILE A 214 -6.07 40.45 6.13
CA ILE A 214 -6.50 39.27 6.92
C ILE A 214 -8.03 39.14 6.94
N LYS A 215 -8.74 40.27 6.98
CA LYS A 215 -10.21 40.31 6.94
C LYS A 215 -10.77 39.85 5.59
N SER A 216 -10.07 40.11 4.48
CA SER A 216 -10.48 39.64 3.14
C SER A 216 -10.39 38.12 2.99
N LEU A 217 -9.31 37.47 3.46
CA LEU A 217 -9.14 36.00 3.44
C LEU A 217 -10.19 35.26 4.28
N THR A 218 -10.47 35.77 5.47
CA THR A 218 -11.56 35.24 6.33
C THR A 218 -12.92 35.48 5.67
N GLY A 219 -13.09 36.63 5.00
CA GLY A 219 -14.29 37.00 4.26
C GLY A 219 -14.58 36.10 3.06
N ILE A 220 -13.57 35.71 2.26
CA ILE A 220 -13.77 34.82 1.09
C ILE A 220 -14.21 33.43 1.55
N LYS A 221 -13.57 32.84 2.57
CA LYS A 221 -14.00 31.55 3.11
C LYS A 221 -15.42 31.61 3.67
N LEU A 222 -15.77 32.68 4.39
CA LEU A 222 -17.13 32.90 4.89
C LEU A 222 -18.14 33.11 3.75
N LYS A 223 -17.78 33.82 2.69
CA LYS A 223 -18.60 34.00 1.48
C LYS A 223 -18.82 32.68 0.74
N VAL A 224 -17.78 31.86 0.57
CA VAL A 224 -17.89 30.53 -0.05
C VAL A 224 -18.78 29.61 0.78
N ILE A 225 -18.63 29.60 2.11
CA ILE A 225 -19.50 28.80 3.00
C ILE A 225 -20.94 29.31 2.96
N ALA A 226 -21.15 30.64 2.90
CA ALA A 226 -22.48 31.22 2.77
C ALA A 226 -23.13 30.88 1.42
N ALA A 227 -22.40 31.00 0.32
CA ALA A 227 -22.85 30.65 -1.03
C ALA A 227 -23.14 29.14 -1.15
N LEU A 228 -22.27 28.28 -0.59
CA LEU A 228 -22.51 26.84 -0.50
C LEU A 228 -23.82 26.54 0.22
N LYS A 229 -24.06 27.20 1.36
CA LYS A 229 -25.28 27.01 2.14
C LYS A 229 -26.52 27.51 1.40
N GLU A 230 -26.41 28.65 0.72
CA GLU A 230 -27.51 29.23 -0.06
C GLU A 230 -27.89 28.33 -1.25
N GLU A 231 -26.91 27.81 -1.99
CA GLU A 231 -27.15 26.95 -3.15
C GLU A 231 -27.62 25.54 -2.78
N LEU A 232 -27.08 24.96 -1.69
CA LEU A 232 -27.38 23.58 -1.29
C LEU A 232 -28.58 23.48 -0.35
N GLY A 233 -28.92 24.56 0.38
CA GLY A 233 -30.04 24.58 1.32
C GLY A 233 -29.98 23.43 2.33
N ASP A 234 -31.11 22.75 2.54
CA ASP A 234 -31.23 21.57 3.42
C ASP A 234 -30.99 20.23 2.69
N LYS A 235 -30.56 20.24 1.42
CA LYS A 235 -30.44 19.02 0.61
C LYS A 235 -29.27 18.13 1.05
N VAL A 236 -28.26 18.73 1.67
CA VAL A 236 -27.03 18.07 2.09
C VAL A 236 -26.65 18.51 3.50
N ASN A 237 -26.28 17.55 4.36
CA ASN A 237 -25.84 17.84 5.73
C ASN A 237 -24.40 18.38 5.74
N ILE A 238 -24.27 19.71 5.67
CA ILE A 238 -22.98 20.41 5.64
C ILE A 238 -22.66 20.96 7.03
N ASP A 239 -21.40 20.80 7.45
CA ASP A 239 -20.91 21.40 8.68
C ASP A 239 -20.90 22.93 8.59
N LYS A 240 -21.64 23.58 9.50
CA LYS A 240 -21.85 25.05 9.49
C LYS A 240 -20.57 25.87 9.68
N LYS A 241 -19.51 25.28 10.24
CA LYS A 241 -18.24 25.98 10.55
C LYS A 241 -17.19 25.73 9.47
N SER A 242 -17.05 24.48 9.01
CA SER A 242 -16.03 24.11 8.04
C SER A 242 -16.52 24.14 6.60
N GLY A 243 -17.83 24.05 6.37
CA GLY A 243 -18.41 23.84 5.05
C GLY A 243 -18.23 22.43 4.51
N SER A 244 -17.78 21.45 5.31
CA SER A 244 -17.51 20.08 4.87
C SER A 244 -18.78 19.23 4.81
N LEU A 245 -18.88 18.37 3.80
CA LEU A 245 -19.87 17.30 3.74
C LEU A 245 -19.38 16.11 4.58
N LYS A 246 -20.19 15.67 5.55
CA LYS A 246 -19.87 14.50 6.39
C LYS A 246 -20.78 13.33 6.06
N LEU A 247 -20.18 12.16 5.88
CA LEU A 247 -20.86 10.91 5.58
C LEU A 247 -20.45 9.85 6.61
N ALA A 248 -21.42 9.17 7.21
CA ALA A 248 -21.13 8.17 8.22
C ALA A 248 -20.50 6.91 7.57
N SER A 249 -19.39 6.39 8.12
CA SER A 249 -18.69 5.27 7.51
C SER A 249 -19.49 3.97 7.53
N ASN A 250 -20.36 3.76 8.50
CA ASN A 250 -21.20 2.55 8.60
C ASN A 250 -22.21 2.42 7.46
N VAL A 251 -22.64 3.56 6.89
CA VAL A 251 -23.49 3.63 5.70
C VAL A 251 -22.68 3.27 4.46
N LEU A 252 -21.43 3.73 4.37
CA LEU A 252 -20.58 3.51 3.19
C LEU A 252 -19.86 2.15 3.19
N PHE A 253 -19.47 1.65 4.35
CA PHE A 253 -18.58 0.51 4.52
C PHE A 253 -19.04 -0.41 5.65
N ASP A 254 -18.68 -1.69 5.57
CA ASP A 254 -18.77 -2.59 6.71
C ASP A 254 -17.65 -2.34 7.73
N ARG A 255 -17.85 -2.82 8.96
CA ARG A 255 -16.87 -2.68 10.03
C ARG A 255 -15.54 -3.34 9.61
N GLY A 256 -14.44 -2.60 9.75
CA GLY A 256 -13.10 -3.05 9.34
C GLY A 256 -12.89 -3.20 7.83
N SER A 257 -13.91 -2.91 7.00
CA SER A 257 -13.83 -3.00 5.55
C SER A 257 -13.59 -1.62 4.92
N PHE A 258 -12.95 -1.62 3.75
CA PHE A 258 -12.82 -0.46 2.86
C PHE A 258 -13.55 -0.65 1.52
N THR A 259 -14.28 -1.76 1.37
CA THR A 259 -15.11 -2.02 0.19
C THR A 259 -16.40 -1.23 0.30
N LEU A 260 -16.62 -0.31 -0.63
CA LEU A 260 -17.83 0.50 -0.69
C LEU A 260 -19.06 -0.40 -0.92
N LYS A 261 -20.11 -0.17 -0.14
CA LYS A 261 -21.40 -0.86 -0.29
C LYS A 261 -22.11 -0.39 -1.54
N LYS A 262 -22.68 -1.32 -2.31
CA LYS A 262 -23.42 -0.99 -3.55
C LYS A 262 -24.64 -0.13 -3.27
N GLU A 263 -25.31 -0.35 -2.15
CA GLU A 263 -26.52 0.39 -1.76
C GLU A 263 -26.20 1.86 -1.44
N ALA A 264 -24.96 2.15 -1.02
CA ALA A 264 -24.51 3.48 -0.68
C ALA A 264 -24.06 4.31 -1.91
N GLU A 265 -23.79 3.66 -3.04
CA GLU A 265 -23.28 4.32 -4.26
C GLU A 265 -24.25 5.39 -4.78
N ALA A 266 -25.56 5.11 -4.78
CA ALA A 266 -26.57 6.04 -5.28
C ALA A 266 -26.67 7.31 -4.43
N GLU A 267 -26.65 7.17 -3.11
CA GLU A 267 -26.69 8.30 -2.17
C GLU A 267 -25.39 9.10 -2.22
N LEU A 268 -24.24 8.40 -2.25
CA LEU A 268 -22.93 9.01 -2.37
C LEU A 268 -22.78 9.79 -3.68
N LYS A 269 -23.24 9.22 -4.80
CA LYS A 269 -23.29 9.90 -6.10
C LYS A 269 -24.09 11.19 -6.01
N LYS A 270 -25.32 11.12 -5.48
CA LYS A 270 -26.19 12.30 -5.35
C LYS A 270 -25.55 13.38 -4.48
N ALA A 271 -25.07 13.01 -3.29
CA ALA A 271 -24.43 13.96 -2.37
C ALA A 271 -23.18 14.60 -2.97
N PHE A 272 -22.40 13.83 -3.74
CA PHE A 272 -21.21 14.33 -4.43
C PHE A 272 -21.56 15.27 -5.58
N GLU A 273 -22.49 14.89 -6.45
CA GLU A 273 -22.93 15.72 -7.58
C GLU A 273 -23.50 17.06 -7.10
N GLU A 274 -24.27 17.06 -6.01
CA GLU A 274 -24.77 18.28 -5.40
C GLU A 274 -23.63 19.11 -4.79
N TYR A 275 -22.88 18.53 -3.85
CA TYR A 275 -21.86 19.27 -3.09
C TYR A 275 -20.68 19.72 -3.95
N VAL A 276 -20.03 18.78 -4.66
CA VAL A 276 -18.87 19.09 -5.50
C VAL A 276 -19.30 19.81 -6.76
N GLY A 277 -20.52 19.57 -7.27
CA GLY A 277 -21.07 20.34 -8.37
C GLY A 277 -21.16 21.82 -8.06
N THR A 278 -21.71 22.20 -6.91
CA THR A 278 -21.69 23.60 -6.47
C THR A 278 -20.26 24.16 -6.43
N LEU A 279 -19.29 23.42 -5.87
CA LEU A 279 -17.89 23.87 -5.79
C LEU A 279 -17.26 24.12 -7.18
N VAL A 280 -17.54 23.28 -8.18
CA VAL A 280 -16.88 23.35 -9.50
C VAL A 280 -17.68 24.09 -10.58
N THR A 281 -18.94 24.44 -10.30
CA THR A 281 -19.83 25.14 -11.24
C THR A 281 -20.19 26.55 -10.79
N SER A 282 -20.31 26.80 -9.48
CA SER A 282 -20.71 28.12 -8.98
C SER A 282 -19.66 29.18 -9.35
N PRO A 283 -20.03 30.25 -10.08
CA PRO A 283 -19.11 31.34 -10.42
C PRO A 283 -18.55 32.06 -9.20
N GLN A 284 -19.25 31.98 -8.05
CA GLN A 284 -18.82 32.61 -6.80
C GLN A 284 -17.75 31.78 -6.06
N ILE A 285 -17.67 30.47 -6.34
CA ILE A 285 -16.81 29.53 -5.60
C ILE A 285 -15.66 29.01 -6.46
N LYS A 286 -15.96 28.57 -7.69
CA LYS A 286 -15.01 27.92 -8.61
C LYS A 286 -13.69 28.68 -8.79
N PRO A 287 -13.64 30.02 -8.95
CA PRO A 287 -12.37 30.73 -9.14
C PRO A 287 -11.40 30.53 -7.97
N TYR A 288 -11.95 30.44 -6.77
CA TYR A 288 -11.21 30.31 -5.52
C TYR A 288 -10.98 28.85 -5.12
N LEU A 289 -11.52 27.85 -5.81
CA LEU A 289 -11.35 26.44 -5.45
C LEU A 289 -9.96 25.93 -5.86
N ASP A 290 -9.19 25.39 -4.93
CA ASP A 290 -7.89 24.75 -5.19
C ASP A 290 -8.02 23.23 -5.26
N ARG A 291 -8.52 22.61 -4.18
CA ARG A 291 -8.64 21.15 -4.06
C ARG A 291 -9.95 20.74 -3.39
N VAL A 292 -10.42 19.55 -3.73
CA VAL A 292 -11.43 18.80 -2.99
C VAL A 292 -10.71 17.63 -2.30
N ILE A 293 -10.87 17.51 -0.98
CA ILE A 293 -10.13 16.54 -0.17
C ILE A 293 -11.15 15.58 0.44
N ILE A 294 -10.98 14.30 0.17
CA ILE A 294 -11.74 13.22 0.81
C ILE A 294 -10.89 12.69 1.95
N GLU A 295 -11.37 12.88 3.17
CA GLU A 295 -10.69 12.41 4.38
C GLU A 295 -11.42 11.22 4.99
N GLY A 296 -10.68 10.16 5.28
CA GLY A 296 -11.15 9.05 6.08
C GLY A 296 -10.77 9.20 7.55
N HIS A 297 -11.71 8.88 8.43
CA HIS A 297 -11.52 8.90 9.88
C HIS A 297 -11.96 7.57 10.49
N THR A 298 -11.29 7.13 11.56
CA THR A 298 -11.68 5.95 12.36
C THR A 298 -12.06 6.36 13.77
N ASP A 299 -12.66 5.44 14.52
CA ASP A 299 -12.70 5.51 15.98
C ASP A 299 -11.35 5.09 16.58
N SER A 300 -11.22 5.25 17.89
CA SER A 300 -10.03 4.86 18.66
C SER A 300 -9.81 3.34 18.79
N ASP A 301 -10.69 2.50 18.24
CA ASP A 301 -10.53 1.05 18.30
C ASP A 301 -9.41 0.58 17.35
N GLY A 302 -8.39 -0.09 17.90
CA GLY A 302 -7.26 -0.60 17.14
C GLY A 302 -6.02 0.31 17.17
N GLY A 303 -4.94 -0.14 16.50
CA GLY A 303 -3.67 0.57 16.50
C GLY A 303 -3.62 1.72 15.49
N TYR A 304 -2.73 2.70 15.72
CA TYR A 304 -2.55 3.86 14.85
C TYR A 304 -2.33 3.48 13.37
N LEU A 305 -1.34 2.62 13.09
CA LEU A 305 -1.01 2.23 11.70
C LEU A 305 -2.15 1.47 11.02
N TYR A 306 -2.85 0.62 11.77
CA TYR A 306 -4.03 -0.09 11.27
C TYR A 306 -5.14 0.92 10.86
N ASN A 307 -5.43 1.87 11.75
CA ASN A 307 -6.44 2.89 11.51
C ASN A 307 -6.05 3.90 10.43
N LEU A 308 -4.76 4.21 10.31
CA LEU A 308 -4.23 5.03 9.23
C LEU A 308 -4.40 4.34 7.87
N ASP A 309 -4.02 3.06 7.78
CA ASP A 309 -4.18 2.27 6.54
C ASP A 309 -5.66 2.12 6.16
N LEU A 310 -6.52 1.78 7.13
CA LEU A 310 -7.96 1.63 6.90
C LEU A 310 -8.62 2.93 6.44
N SER A 311 -8.33 4.05 7.11
CA SER A 311 -8.90 5.35 6.74
C SER A 311 -8.40 5.83 5.37
N GLN A 312 -7.13 5.61 5.05
CA GLN A 312 -6.57 5.95 3.74
C GLN A 312 -7.22 5.12 2.62
N LYS A 313 -7.38 3.81 2.82
CA LYS A 313 -8.02 2.91 1.86
C LYS A 313 -9.49 3.27 1.62
N ARG A 314 -10.22 3.62 2.68
CA ARG A 314 -11.61 4.09 2.57
C ARG A 314 -11.72 5.39 1.78
N ALA A 315 -10.88 6.38 2.11
CA ALA A 315 -10.86 7.65 1.39
C ALA A 315 -10.54 7.43 -0.11
N PHE A 316 -9.58 6.55 -0.40
CA PHE A 316 -9.23 6.18 -1.78
C PHE A 316 -10.37 5.46 -2.50
N ALA A 317 -11.06 4.53 -1.83
CA ALA A 317 -12.20 3.81 -2.42
C ALA A 317 -13.34 4.76 -2.79
N VAL A 318 -13.67 5.72 -1.91
CA VAL A 318 -14.64 6.79 -2.21
C VAL A 318 -14.16 7.61 -3.41
N MET A 319 -12.91 8.09 -3.39
CA MET A 319 -12.37 8.87 -4.51
C MET A 319 -12.43 8.11 -5.84
N ASN A 320 -12.07 6.83 -5.85
CA ASN A 320 -12.07 6.00 -7.04
C ASN A 320 -13.48 5.81 -7.61
N PHE A 321 -14.46 5.57 -6.74
CA PHE A 321 -15.87 5.52 -7.14
C PHE A 321 -16.32 6.86 -7.75
N LEU A 322 -16.06 7.97 -7.07
CA LEU A 322 -16.50 9.30 -7.52
C LEU A 322 -15.86 9.71 -8.86
N LEU A 323 -14.59 9.36 -9.08
CA LEU A 323 -13.89 9.59 -10.35
C LEU A 323 -14.36 8.69 -11.50
N SER A 324 -15.09 7.60 -11.20
CA SER A 324 -15.68 6.74 -12.23
C SER A 324 -17.00 7.29 -12.79
N LEU A 325 -17.58 8.31 -12.14
CA LEU A 325 -18.83 8.94 -12.57
C LEU A 325 -18.58 9.84 -13.78
N GLU A 326 -19.49 9.84 -14.75
CA GLU A 326 -19.46 10.73 -15.92
C GLU A 326 -19.33 12.22 -15.51
N PHE A 327 -19.96 12.57 -14.39
CA PHE A 327 -19.88 13.90 -13.79
C PHE A 327 -18.42 14.35 -13.52
N ALA A 328 -17.57 13.45 -13.04
CA ALA A 328 -16.18 13.77 -12.73
C ALA A 328 -15.36 14.05 -13.99
N GLU A 329 -15.67 13.37 -15.10
CA GLU A 329 -15.07 13.63 -16.40
C GLU A 329 -15.58 14.95 -16.99
N GLN A 330 -16.90 15.17 -16.99
CA GLN A 330 -17.55 16.37 -17.51
C GLN A 330 -16.98 17.67 -16.93
N TYR A 331 -16.69 17.68 -15.62
CA TYR A 331 -16.17 18.87 -14.93
C TYR A 331 -14.66 18.83 -14.67
N ASN A 332 -13.94 17.85 -15.24
CA ASN A 332 -12.50 17.66 -15.05
C ASN A 332 -12.10 17.72 -13.56
N ILE A 333 -12.78 16.92 -12.74
CA ILE A 333 -12.63 16.97 -11.27
C ILE A 333 -11.36 16.25 -10.81
N LYS A 334 -10.85 15.29 -11.59
CA LYS A 334 -9.65 14.48 -11.29
C LYS A 334 -8.45 15.28 -10.76
N PRO A 335 -7.97 16.37 -11.38
CA PRO A 335 -6.84 17.15 -10.87
C PRO A 335 -7.13 17.87 -9.55
N LEU A 336 -8.39 18.07 -9.20
CA LEU A 336 -8.81 18.77 -7.98
C LEU A 336 -8.88 17.83 -6.77
N MET A 337 -8.95 16.51 -6.96
CA MET A 337 -9.23 15.56 -5.88
C MET A 337 -7.98 15.03 -5.19
N ILE A 338 -8.08 14.89 -3.87
CA ILE A 338 -7.08 14.25 -3.01
C ILE A 338 -7.81 13.30 -2.05
N ALA A 339 -7.23 12.13 -1.77
CA ALA A 339 -7.71 11.22 -0.73
C ALA A 339 -6.67 11.10 0.40
N SER A 340 -7.09 11.24 1.65
CA SER A 340 -6.22 11.21 2.83
C SER A 340 -6.82 10.44 4.01
N GLY A 341 -6.04 9.56 4.63
CA GLY A 341 -6.39 8.91 5.90
C GLY A 341 -5.91 9.69 7.11
N ARG A 342 -6.76 9.83 8.13
CA ARG A 342 -6.46 10.58 9.37
C ARG A 342 -6.42 9.72 10.63
N ALA A 343 -6.67 8.40 10.51
CA ALA A 343 -6.83 7.49 11.65
C ALA A 343 -7.84 8.05 12.68
N TYR A 344 -7.57 7.89 13.98
CA TYR A 344 -8.39 8.39 15.09
C TYR A 344 -7.93 9.76 15.62
N LEU A 345 -7.13 10.52 14.87
CA LEU A 345 -6.51 11.76 15.37
C LEU A 345 -7.51 12.90 15.58
N ASP A 346 -8.64 12.88 14.88
CA ASP A 346 -9.71 13.88 15.01
C ASP A 346 -11.02 13.22 15.50
N PRO A 347 -11.06 12.70 16.75
CA PRO A 347 -12.24 12.02 17.29
C PRO A 347 -13.38 13.01 17.51
N VAL A 348 -14.61 12.54 17.30
CA VAL A 348 -15.81 13.31 17.65
C VAL A 348 -16.11 13.05 19.12
N VAL A 349 -16.02 14.10 19.94
CA VAL A 349 -16.21 14.02 21.40
C VAL A 349 -17.53 14.69 21.78
N ILE A 350 -18.39 13.96 22.48
CA ILE A 350 -19.66 14.44 23.05
C ILE A 350 -19.56 14.24 24.56
N ASP A 351 -19.76 15.32 25.33
CA ASP A 351 -19.69 15.31 26.80
C ASP A 351 -18.39 14.72 27.37
N GLY A 352 -17.26 15.02 26.71
CA GLY A 352 -15.93 14.55 27.13
C GLY A 352 -15.63 13.09 26.81
N LYS A 353 -16.55 12.37 26.15
CA LYS A 353 -16.35 10.98 25.68
C LYS A 353 -16.42 10.90 24.16
N GLU A 354 -15.60 10.04 23.57
CA GLU A 354 -15.65 9.76 22.14
C GLU A 354 -16.99 9.12 21.74
N ASP A 355 -17.63 9.70 20.74
CA ASP A 355 -18.65 9.04 19.93
C ASP A 355 -17.97 8.26 18.81
N LYS A 356 -17.87 6.95 18.97
CA LYS A 356 -17.16 6.07 18.03
C LYS A 356 -17.87 5.98 16.68
N GLU A 357 -19.20 5.96 16.66
CA GLU A 357 -19.95 5.91 15.41
C GLU A 357 -19.74 7.20 14.61
N ALA A 358 -19.85 8.35 15.27
CA ALA A 358 -19.60 9.64 14.62
C ALA A 358 -18.12 9.84 14.23
N SER A 359 -17.18 9.26 14.98
CA SER A 359 -15.75 9.33 14.66
C SER A 359 -15.40 8.56 13.39
N ARG A 360 -16.08 7.44 13.14
CA ARG A 360 -15.99 6.68 11.88
C ARG A 360 -16.77 7.37 10.77
N ARG A 361 -16.09 8.22 10.00
CA ARG A 361 -16.72 9.04 8.96
C ARG A 361 -15.81 9.26 7.76
N ILE A 362 -16.42 9.60 6.64
CA ILE A 362 -15.77 10.22 5.49
C ILE A 362 -16.16 11.70 5.49
N GLU A 363 -15.18 12.59 5.37
CA GLU A 363 -15.43 14.02 5.20
C GLU A 363 -14.95 14.45 3.81
N ILE A 364 -15.81 15.13 3.06
CA ILE A 364 -15.42 15.82 1.83
C ILE A 364 -15.26 17.30 2.15
N LYS A 365 -14.04 17.78 1.98
CA LYS A 365 -13.59 19.16 2.28
C LYS A 365 -13.13 19.84 1.00
N PHE A 366 -13.00 21.16 1.07
CA PHE A 366 -12.35 21.94 0.02
C PHE A 366 -11.22 22.79 0.58
N ARG A 367 -10.22 23.04 -0.26
CA ARG A 367 -9.16 24.03 -0.04
C ARG A 367 -9.36 25.15 -1.04
N LEU A 368 -9.18 26.39 -0.60
CA LEU A 368 -9.25 27.56 -1.46
C LEU A 368 -7.86 27.97 -1.93
N LYS A 369 -7.76 28.49 -3.15
CA LYS A 369 -6.54 29.08 -3.71
C LYS A 369 -6.18 30.31 -2.89
N ASN A 370 -4.88 30.49 -2.69
CA ASN A 370 -4.34 31.68 -2.04
C ASN A 370 -3.74 32.65 -3.07
N GLN A 371 -4.26 32.64 -4.31
CA GLN A 371 -3.67 33.37 -5.44
C GLN A 371 -3.71 34.89 -5.24
N ASP A 372 -4.80 35.46 -4.74
CA ASP A 372 -4.87 36.91 -4.47
C ASP A 372 -3.83 37.34 -3.40
N ALA A 373 -3.55 36.49 -2.41
CA ALA A 373 -2.53 36.77 -1.41
C ALA A 373 -1.10 36.64 -1.98
N MET A 374 -0.86 35.70 -2.90
CA MET A 374 0.45 35.47 -3.50
C MET A 374 0.78 36.49 -4.60
N GLU A 375 -0.17 36.84 -5.47
CA GLU A 375 0.01 37.86 -6.52
C GLU A 375 0.21 39.26 -5.92
N GLU A 376 -0.43 39.58 -4.80
CA GLU A 376 -0.14 40.82 -4.06
C GLU A 376 1.21 40.80 -3.36
N ILE A 377 1.68 39.65 -2.85
CA ILE A 377 3.03 39.51 -2.28
C ILE A 377 4.10 39.67 -3.39
N GLU A 378 3.87 39.09 -4.56
CA GLU A 378 4.79 39.14 -5.71
C GLU A 378 4.91 40.57 -6.26
N LYS A 379 3.79 41.29 -6.43
CA LYS A 379 3.79 42.71 -6.79
C LYS A 379 4.50 43.62 -5.78
N VAL A 380 4.50 43.25 -4.50
CA VAL A 380 5.17 44.01 -3.43
C VAL A 380 6.67 43.72 -3.38
N LEU A 381 7.10 42.51 -3.77
CA LEU A 381 8.52 42.14 -3.86
C LEU A 381 9.20 42.72 -5.10
N ASP A 382 8.47 42.82 -6.22
CA ASP A 382 8.97 43.42 -7.46
C ASP A 382 8.97 44.97 -7.43
N ALA A 383 8.32 45.58 -6.43
CA ALA A 383 8.25 47.03 -6.25
C ALA A 383 9.31 47.60 -5.29
N GLN A 384 10.33 46.82 -4.91
CA GLN A 384 11.45 47.25 -4.07
C GLN A 384 12.75 47.49 -4.83
#